data_AF-A0A7W7RRP2-F1
#
_entry.id   AF-A0A7W7RRP2-F1
#
_cell.length_a   1.000
_cell.length_b   1.000
_cell.length_c   1.000
_cell.angle_alpha   90.00
_cell.angle_beta   90.00
_cell.angle_gamma   90.00
#
_symmetry.space_group_name_H-M   'P 1'
#
loop_
_entity.id
_entity.type
_entity.pdbx_description
1 polymer ?
#
loop_
_entity_poly.entity_id
_entity_poly.type
_entity_poly.pdbx_seq_one_letter_code
_entity_poly.pdbx_strand_id
1 'polypeptide(L)'
;MVRKLMCAVALLVIAFLGIVVMEMSAQASNKKTPVGRDQYQVLLNQCRYADSARLRSECRAVVRDTYRVDGENSALDCRTYSGVTVCGELTLSKREAACVQHSVEEGLTRRRSEVECYAFY
;
A
#
# COMPACT_ATOMS: atom_id res chain seq x y z
N MET A 1 25.79 -32.82 61.17
CA MET A 1 25.35 -32.29 59.86
C MET A 1 26.56 -32.18 58.94
N VAL A 2 26.89 -33.25 58.22
CA VAL A 2 27.64 -33.34 56.94
C VAL A 2 27.60 -34.83 56.58
N ARG A 3 27.11 -35.23 55.41
CA ARG A 3 27.73 -36.24 54.51
C ARG A 3 26.84 -36.55 53.30
N LYS A 4 27.47 -36.44 52.14
CA LYS A 4 27.01 -36.71 50.78
C LYS A 4 26.64 -38.19 50.61
N LEU A 5 25.60 -38.49 49.83
CA LEU A 5 25.44 -39.72 49.03
C LEU A 5 24.35 -39.42 47.96
N MET A 6 24.72 -39.35 46.67
CA MET A 6 24.32 -40.29 45.61
C MET A 6 22.87 -40.07 45.10
N CYS A 7 22.52 -39.99 43.80
CA CYS A 7 23.11 -40.54 42.58
C CYS A 7 22.51 -39.87 41.32
N ALA A 8 23.30 -39.89 40.23
CA ALA A 8 22.91 -40.03 38.80
C ALA A 8 21.85 -39.06 38.22
N VAL A 9 22.26 -38.05 37.45
CA VAL A 9 22.50 -38.08 35.99
C VAL A 9 21.22 -38.27 35.17
N ALA A 10 20.75 -37.16 34.59
CA ALA A 10 20.07 -37.14 33.30
C ALA A 10 20.46 -35.83 32.58
N LEU A 11 21.71 -35.79 32.11
CA LEU A 11 22.12 -34.91 31.02
C LEU A 11 21.42 -35.45 29.75
N LEU A 12 20.29 -34.86 29.38
CA LEU A 12 19.68 -35.11 28.08
C LEU A 12 20.39 -34.23 27.04
N VAL A 13 21.52 -34.75 26.55
CA VAL A 13 22.14 -34.34 25.31
C VAL A 13 21.21 -34.83 24.19
N ILE A 14 20.34 -33.97 23.69
CA ILE A 14 19.55 -34.26 22.48
C ILE A 14 20.46 -34.01 21.28
N ALA A 15 21.07 -35.10 20.81
CA ALA A 15 21.81 -35.13 19.55
C ALA A 15 20.85 -35.43 18.38
N PHE A 16 20.63 -34.39 17.55
CA PHE A 16 20.56 -34.40 16.09
C PHE A 16 19.59 -35.37 15.36
N LEU A 17 18.53 -34.81 14.77
CA LEU A 17 18.39 -34.50 13.31
C LEU A 17 16.91 -34.42 12.89
N GLY A 18 16.43 -33.21 12.57
CA GLY A 18 15.29 -33.06 11.64
C GLY A 18 14.09 -32.21 12.08
N ILE A 19 14.12 -31.51 13.22
CA ILE A 19 13.12 -30.46 13.49
C ILE A 19 13.65 -29.17 12.89
N VAL A 20 13.32 -28.92 11.62
CA VAL A 20 13.35 -27.55 11.09
C VAL A 20 12.24 -26.78 11.79
N VAL A 21 12.60 -26.12 12.89
CA VAL A 21 11.84 -24.97 13.37
C VAL A 21 12.03 -23.93 12.27
N MET A 22 11.15 -23.92 11.26
CA MET A 22 11.04 -22.77 10.37
C MET A 22 10.55 -21.63 11.25
N GLU A 23 11.51 -20.88 11.80
CA GLU A 23 11.28 -19.51 12.22
C GLU A 23 10.63 -18.81 11.03
N MET A 24 9.31 -18.63 11.11
CA MET A 24 8.58 -17.73 10.23
C MET A 24 9.04 -16.33 10.61
N SER A 25 10.21 -15.94 10.10
CA SER A 25 10.64 -14.57 10.03
C SER A 25 9.59 -13.85 9.20
N ALA A 26 8.61 -13.24 9.85
CA ALA A 26 7.77 -12.22 9.27
C ALA A 26 8.70 -11.03 8.99
N GLN A 27 9.50 -11.14 7.93
CA GLN A 27 10.13 -9.99 7.32
C GLN A 27 8.99 -9.19 6.72
N ALA A 28 8.43 -8.29 7.55
CA ALA A 28 7.70 -7.12 7.11
C ALA A 28 8.68 -6.30 6.26
N SER A 29 8.85 -6.74 5.02
CA SER A 29 9.68 -6.06 4.05
C SER A 29 9.02 -4.70 3.88
N ASN A 30 9.72 -3.66 4.32
CA ASN A 30 9.31 -2.27 4.17
C ASN A 30 9.39 -1.91 2.67
N LYS A 31 8.56 -2.58 1.85
CA LYS A 31 8.48 -2.49 0.39
C LYS A 31 7.56 -1.34 -0.02
N LYS A 32 7.68 -0.21 0.65
CA LYS A 32 6.97 0.98 0.19
C LYS A 32 7.63 1.50 -1.07
N THR A 33 6.81 1.82 -2.05
CA THR A 33 7.25 2.40 -3.33
C THR A 33 7.85 3.78 -3.05
N PRO A 34 9.13 4.01 -3.41
CA PRO A 34 9.73 5.33 -3.28
C PRO A 34 9.05 6.29 -4.26
N VAL A 35 8.78 7.52 -3.80
CA VAL A 35 8.25 8.61 -4.61
C VAL A 35 8.84 9.95 -4.16
N GLY A 36 8.78 10.93 -5.06
CA GLY A 36 9.14 12.31 -4.79
C GLY A 36 8.23 12.97 -3.75
N ARG A 37 8.68 14.09 -3.19
CA ARG A 37 7.86 14.87 -2.23
C ARG A 37 6.59 15.38 -2.88
N ASP A 38 6.70 15.92 -4.08
CA ASP A 38 5.57 16.50 -4.82
C ASP A 38 4.60 15.40 -5.27
N GLN A 39 5.13 14.28 -5.76
CA GLN A 39 4.34 13.09 -6.10
C GLN A 39 3.54 12.56 -4.89
N TYR A 40 4.19 12.45 -3.73
CA TYR A 40 3.54 12.01 -2.49
C TYR A 40 2.44 12.99 -2.05
N GLN A 41 2.66 14.30 -2.24
CA GLN A 41 1.65 15.30 -1.94
C GLN A 41 0.44 15.21 -2.88
N VAL A 42 0.65 14.93 -4.17
CA VAL A 42 -0.44 14.67 -5.13
C VAL A 42 -1.25 13.43 -4.69
N LEU A 43 -0.57 12.33 -4.36
CA LEU A 43 -1.20 11.11 -3.86
C LEU A 43 -2.07 11.36 -2.62
N LEU A 44 -1.62 12.20 -1.68
CA LEU A 44 -2.43 12.58 -0.52
C LEU A 44 -3.57 13.54 -0.87
N ASN A 45 -3.31 14.52 -1.74
CA ASN A 45 -4.29 15.55 -2.09
C ASN A 45 -5.44 14.98 -2.92
N GLN A 46 -5.18 14.04 -3.82
CA GLN A 46 -6.22 13.41 -4.65
C GLN A 46 -7.24 12.63 -3.79
N CYS A 47 -6.89 12.23 -2.57
CA CYS A 47 -7.84 11.61 -1.64
C CYS A 47 -8.98 12.55 -1.22
N ARG A 48 -8.93 13.86 -1.52
CA ARG A 48 -10.05 14.77 -1.27
C ARG A 48 -11.28 14.44 -2.11
N TYR A 49 -11.07 13.79 -3.26
CA TYR A 49 -12.12 13.52 -4.23
C TYR A 49 -13.02 12.34 -3.86
N ALA A 50 -12.56 11.41 -3.01
CA ALA A 50 -13.38 10.30 -2.58
C ALA A 50 -14.69 10.75 -1.89
N ASP A 51 -15.77 9.99 -2.14
CA ASP A 51 -17.17 10.36 -1.86
C ASP A 51 -17.50 10.66 -0.38
N SER A 52 -16.76 10.09 0.58
CA SER A 52 -17.08 10.22 2.01
C SER A 52 -15.86 10.38 2.89
N ALA A 53 -16.02 10.98 4.08
CA ALA A 53 -14.93 11.18 5.03
C ALA A 53 -14.19 9.86 5.37
N ARG A 54 -14.92 8.74 5.47
CA ARG A 54 -14.36 7.41 5.66
C ARG A 54 -13.45 7.01 4.50
N LEU A 55 -13.94 7.07 3.26
CA LEU A 55 -13.16 6.73 2.07
C LEU A 55 -11.94 7.63 1.89
N ARG A 56 -12.05 8.92 2.23
CA ARG A 56 -10.89 9.83 2.22
C ARG A 56 -9.82 9.42 3.23
N SER A 57 -10.24 8.93 4.40
CA SER A 57 -9.32 8.43 5.43
C SER A 57 -8.64 7.13 4.99
N GLU A 58 -9.41 6.20 4.43
CA GLU A 58 -8.93 4.93 3.87
C GLU A 58 -7.94 5.18 2.72
N CYS A 59 -8.27 6.07 1.78
CA CYS A 59 -7.35 6.49 0.70
C CYS A 59 -6.02 7.00 1.25
N ARG A 60 -6.05 7.90 2.24
CA ARG A 60 -4.80 8.42 2.86
C ARG A 60 -4.02 7.33 3.61
N ALA A 61 -4.70 6.35 4.20
CA ALA A 61 -4.03 5.22 4.85
C ALA A 61 -3.31 4.36 3.79
N VAL A 62 -3.99 4.02 2.70
CA VAL A 62 -3.39 3.28 1.57
C VAL A 62 -2.18 4.02 1.01
N VAL A 63 -2.25 5.35 0.84
CA VAL A 63 -1.10 6.14 0.37
C VAL A 63 0.08 6.03 1.34
N ARG A 64 -0.16 6.17 2.65
CA ARG A 64 0.90 6.05 3.68
C ARG A 64 1.47 4.64 3.76
N ASP A 65 0.68 3.62 3.49
CA ASP A 65 1.10 2.22 3.57
C ASP A 65 1.84 1.76 2.31
N THR A 66 1.46 2.32 1.16
CA THR A 66 2.04 1.95 -0.15
C THR A 66 3.30 2.74 -0.48
N TYR A 67 3.37 4.03 -0.12
CA TYR A 67 4.40 4.94 -0.60
C TYR A 67 5.29 5.47 0.53
N ARG A 68 6.54 5.75 0.19
CA ARG A 68 7.49 6.46 1.07
C ARG A 68 8.21 7.54 0.26
N VAL A 69 8.55 8.63 0.93
CA VAL A 69 9.32 9.72 0.32
C VAL A 69 10.80 9.32 0.32
N ASP A 70 11.32 8.90 -0.84
CA ASP A 70 12.72 8.47 -1.00
C ASP A 70 13.20 8.63 -2.45
N GLY A 71 12.99 9.81 -3.02
CA GLY A 71 13.43 10.17 -4.38
C GLY A 71 12.32 10.06 -5.44
N GLU A 72 12.45 10.87 -6.49
CA GLU A 72 11.49 10.91 -7.61
C GLU A 72 11.32 9.54 -8.25
N ASN A 73 10.07 9.21 -8.60
CA ASN A 73 9.73 7.97 -9.26
C ASN A 73 9.14 8.25 -10.64
N SER A 74 9.96 8.16 -11.68
CA SER A 74 9.54 8.38 -13.06
C SER A 74 8.58 7.31 -13.60
N ALA A 75 8.46 6.18 -12.92
CA ALA A 75 7.52 5.12 -13.27
C ALA A 75 6.15 5.29 -12.60
N LEU A 76 5.98 6.26 -11.69
CA LEU A 76 4.68 6.57 -11.10
C LEU A 76 3.79 7.23 -12.17
N ASP A 77 2.64 6.62 -12.46
CA ASP A 77 1.67 7.16 -13.41
C ASP A 77 1.01 8.41 -12.83
N CYS A 78 1.51 9.60 -13.18
CA CYS A 78 0.90 10.87 -12.84
C CYS A 78 0.30 11.50 -14.09
N ARG A 79 -0.98 11.88 -14.01
CA ARG A 79 -1.76 12.42 -15.13
C ARG A 79 -2.49 13.69 -14.72
N THR A 80 -2.53 14.66 -15.64
CA THR A 80 -3.18 15.96 -15.45
C THR A 80 -4.17 16.24 -16.57
N TYR A 81 -5.43 16.47 -16.20
CA TYR A 81 -6.48 16.91 -17.12
C TYR A 81 -7.34 17.96 -16.44
N SER A 82 -7.77 18.98 -17.19
CA SER A 82 -8.67 20.03 -16.69
C SER A 82 -8.18 20.68 -15.38
N GLY A 83 -6.86 20.86 -15.25
CA GLY A 83 -6.23 21.44 -14.05
C GLY A 83 -6.16 20.52 -12.83
N VAL A 84 -6.61 19.27 -12.94
CA VAL A 84 -6.55 18.26 -11.88
C VAL A 84 -5.42 17.29 -12.17
N THR A 85 -4.52 17.13 -11.20
CA THR A 85 -3.45 16.13 -11.23
C THR A 85 -3.76 15.01 -10.25
N VAL A 86 -3.62 13.76 -10.71
CA VAL A 86 -3.69 12.56 -9.88
C VAL A 86 -2.56 11.61 -10.24
N CYS A 87 -2.15 10.79 -9.28
CA CYS A 87 -1.11 9.79 -9.46
C CYS A 87 -1.59 8.39 -9.05
N GLY A 88 -0.99 7.38 -9.68
CA GLY A 88 -1.25 5.97 -9.40
C GLY A 88 -2.62 5.50 -9.88
N GLU A 89 -3.05 4.40 -9.28
CA GLU A 89 -4.37 3.82 -9.51
C GLU A 89 -5.43 4.56 -8.70
N LEU A 90 -6.57 4.85 -9.34
CA LEU A 90 -7.70 5.51 -8.68
C LEU A 90 -8.71 4.46 -8.25
N THR A 91 -9.07 4.48 -6.97
CA THR A 91 -10.20 3.68 -6.47
C THR A 91 -11.49 4.40 -6.83
N LEU A 92 -12.09 4.03 -7.95
CA LEU A 92 -13.32 4.65 -8.42
C LEU A 92 -14.56 4.10 -7.69
N SER A 93 -15.48 4.99 -7.34
CA SER A 93 -16.83 4.64 -6.92
C SER A 93 -17.64 4.10 -8.09
N LYS A 94 -18.81 3.50 -7.80
CA LYS A 94 -19.72 3.03 -8.87
C LYS A 94 -20.17 4.17 -9.79
N ARG A 95 -20.37 5.36 -9.23
CA ARG A 95 -20.79 6.55 -9.99
C ARG A 95 -19.66 7.06 -10.87
N GLU A 96 -18.45 7.18 -10.31
CA GLU A 96 -17.27 7.61 -11.06
C GLU A 96 -16.96 6.61 -12.18
N ALA A 97 -17.05 5.30 -11.93
CA ALA A 97 -16.87 4.27 -12.95
C ALA A 97 -17.92 4.35 -14.07
N ALA A 98 -19.19 4.64 -13.74
CA ALA A 98 -20.24 4.87 -14.73
C ALA A 98 -19.98 6.14 -15.56
N CYS A 99 -19.53 7.23 -14.93
CA CYS A 99 -19.07 8.43 -15.63
C CYS A 99 -17.93 8.11 -16.60
N VAL A 100 -16.94 7.33 -16.16
CA VAL A 100 -15.80 6.92 -17.00
C VAL A 100 -16.28 6.16 -18.23
N GLN A 101 -17.17 5.17 -18.04
CA GLN A 101 -17.72 4.39 -19.14
C GLN A 101 -18.46 5.28 -20.14
N HIS A 102 -19.36 6.14 -19.65
CA HIS A 102 -20.14 7.05 -20.49
C HIS A 102 -19.24 8.02 -21.27
N SER A 103 -18.28 8.66 -20.60
CA SER A 103 -17.34 9.58 -21.26
C SER A 103 -16.49 8.90 -22.34
N VAL A 104 -16.12 7.63 -22.14
CA VAL A 104 -15.40 6.85 -23.16
C VAL A 104 -16.30 6.55 -24.36
N GLU A 105 -17.57 6.21 -24.14
CA GLU A 105 -18.56 6.02 -25.21
C GLU A 105 -18.81 7.30 -26.01
N GLU A 106 -18.71 8.46 -25.37
CA GLU A 106 -18.77 9.78 -26.01
C GLU A 106 -17.45 10.21 -26.70
N GLY A 107 -16.42 9.35 -26.68
CA GLY A 107 -15.19 9.53 -27.44
C GLY A 107 -14.02 10.13 -26.67
N LEU A 108 -14.12 10.29 -25.34
CA LEU A 108 -12.96 10.66 -24.51
C LEU A 108 -12.04 9.45 -24.27
N THR A 109 -10.77 9.73 -24.00
CA THR A 109 -9.83 8.68 -23.61
C THR A 109 -10.11 8.23 -22.19
N ARG A 110 -10.02 6.91 -21.94
CA ARG A 110 -10.16 6.31 -20.61
C ARG A 110 -9.31 7.04 -19.55
N ARG A 111 -8.06 7.38 -19.88
CA ARG A 111 -7.14 8.10 -18.97
C ARG A 111 -7.65 9.48 -18.59
N ARG A 112 -8.19 10.24 -19.54
CA ARG A 112 -8.80 11.55 -19.25
C ARG A 112 -10.05 11.38 -18.41
N SER A 113 -10.94 10.48 -18.81
CA SER A 113 -12.20 10.22 -18.12
C SER A 113 -11.98 9.82 -16.68
N GLU A 114 -10.98 8.98 -16.37
CA GLU A 114 -10.67 8.62 -14.98
C GLU A 114 -10.30 9.82 -14.11
N VAL A 115 -9.51 10.76 -14.63
CA VAL A 115 -9.13 11.96 -13.85
C VAL A 115 -10.33 12.88 -13.65
N GLU A 116 -11.06 13.18 -14.73
CA GLU A 116 -12.18 14.12 -14.68
C GLU A 116 -13.35 13.55 -13.87
N CYS A 117 -13.73 12.29 -14.08
CA CYS A 117 -14.80 11.65 -13.33
C CYS A 117 -14.44 11.48 -11.86
N TYR A 118 -13.20 11.06 -11.52
CA TYR A 118 -12.79 10.97 -10.12
C TYR A 118 -12.85 12.34 -9.42
N ALA A 119 -12.51 13.43 -10.12
CA ALA A 119 -12.45 14.75 -9.52
C ALA A 119 -13.81 15.45 -9.37
N PHE A 120 -14.76 15.16 -10.26
CA PHE A 120 -15.97 15.97 -10.44
C PHE A 120 -17.29 15.21 -10.33
N TYR A 121 -17.29 13.88 -10.23
CA TYR A 121 -18.53 13.08 -10.15
C TYR A 121 -18.71 12.43 -8.78
#